data_AF-A0A182IR02-F1
#
_entry.id   AF-A0A182IR02-F1
#
_cell.length_a   1.000
_cell.length_b   1.000
_cell.length_c   1.000
_cell.angle_alpha   90.00
_cell.angle_beta   90.00
_cell.angle_gamma   90.00
#
_symmetry.space_group_name_H-M   'P 1'
#
loop_
_entity.id
_entity.type
_entity.pdbx_description
1 polymer ?
#
loop_
_entity_poly.entity_id
_entity_poly.type
_entity_poly.pdbx_seq_one_letter_code
_entity_poly.pdbx_strand_id
1 'polypeptide(L)'
;MKLFVVLLALACGANAERPGAIQVISTFKEIAPQYAIAMNENDAELEELKNEGSDKIVTFHTNIITLKETYVMSIINQEDGLKNVIATQNAQADTQCMSFIQRAANENVNLVGVSYTTCINKADDSLNVTATSYYGRIGNLEVAMTDLRLLDVFRGDNVFYTPESIVTKLRSKLTNLNTKLSPLATDLEEELDALQNDLEDIRDAYIDCMTAAEQRFRGYIALAQTQLTAICSGTLAPPAPPSTSAPEVIPEA
;
A
#
# COMPACT_ATOMS: atom_id res chain seq x y z
N MET A 1 -98.38 30.43 -24.48
CA MET A 1 -97.69 30.56 -25.79
C MET A 1 -96.26 31.02 -25.52
N LYS A 2 -95.28 30.34 -26.15
CA LYS A 2 -93.84 30.66 -26.32
C LYS A 2 -92.84 30.29 -25.19
N LEU A 3 -92.05 29.26 -25.52
CA LEU A 3 -90.67 28.98 -25.11
C LEU A 3 -89.78 30.23 -25.20
N PHE A 4 -88.72 30.28 -24.37
CA PHE A 4 -87.34 30.34 -24.84
C PHE A 4 -86.36 29.81 -23.77
N VAL A 5 -85.54 28.85 -24.19
CA VAL A 5 -84.37 28.28 -23.52
C VAL A 5 -83.14 28.98 -24.07
N VAL A 6 -82.23 29.49 -23.22
CA VAL A 6 -80.77 29.60 -23.45
C VAL A 6 -80.11 29.66 -22.06
N LEU A 7 -79.54 28.57 -21.52
CA LEU A 7 -78.16 28.06 -21.66
C LEU A 7 -77.08 28.80 -20.84
N LEU A 8 -76.61 28.09 -19.80
CA LEU A 8 -75.26 27.96 -19.26
C LEU A 8 -74.26 29.12 -19.46
N ALA A 9 -73.82 29.67 -18.33
CA ALA A 9 -72.41 29.93 -18.04
C ALA A 9 -72.16 29.82 -16.53
N LEU A 10 -72.21 28.59 -16.00
CA LEU A 10 -71.55 28.24 -14.74
C LEU A 10 -70.04 28.35 -14.98
N ALA A 11 -69.49 29.54 -14.76
CA ALA A 11 -68.06 29.72 -14.56
C ALA A 11 -67.69 29.12 -13.19
N CYS A 12 -67.67 27.79 -13.10
CA CYS A 12 -66.84 27.11 -12.11
C CYS A 12 -65.39 27.31 -12.56
N GLY A 13 -64.79 28.44 -12.16
CA GLY A 13 -63.35 28.56 -12.04
C GLY A 13 -62.88 27.65 -10.92
N ALA A 14 -62.92 26.33 -11.13
CA ALA A 14 -62.14 25.41 -10.33
C ALA A 14 -60.69 25.64 -10.75
N ASN A 15 -59.97 26.46 -9.99
CA ASN A 15 -58.51 26.40 -10.03
C ASN A 15 -58.17 24.92 -9.84
N ALA A 16 -57.53 24.32 -10.84
CA ALA A 16 -57.00 22.96 -10.73
C ALA A 16 -55.77 23.01 -9.81
N GLU A 17 -55.98 23.40 -8.56
CA GLU A 17 -54.97 23.32 -7.52
C GLU A 17 -54.64 21.84 -7.37
N ARG A 18 -53.39 21.48 -7.66
CA ARG A 18 -52.86 20.13 -7.49
C ARG A 18 -51.99 20.13 -6.22
N PRO A 19 -52.58 20.22 -5.02
CA PRO A 19 -51.83 20.38 -3.78
C PRO A 19 -50.82 19.26 -3.55
N GLY A 20 -51.14 18.02 -3.93
CA GLY A 20 -50.19 16.90 -3.83
C GLY A 20 -48.93 17.07 -4.70
N ALA A 21 -49.08 17.57 -5.94
CA ALA A 21 -47.92 17.83 -6.82
C ALA A 21 -47.07 18.99 -6.29
N ILE A 22 -47.71 20.03 -5.73
CA ILE A 22 -47.01 21.14 -5.05
C ILE A 22 -46.23 20.61 -3.84
N GLN A 23 -46.83 19.70 -3.07
CA GLN A 23 -46.18 19.07 -1.93
C GLN A 23 -44.96 18.25 -2.34
N VAL A 24 -45.04 17.46 -3.43
CA VAL A 24 -43.88 16.72 -3.98
C VAL A 24 -42.72 17.68 -4.26
N ILE A 25 -42.97 18.80 -4.95
CA ILE A 25 -41.92 19.78 -5.26
C ILE A 25 -41.38 20.44 -3.99
N SER A 26 -42.24 20.80 -3.04
CA SER A 26 -41.81 21.39 -1.76
C SER A 26 -40.91 20.44 -0.98
N THR A 27 -41.33 19.18 -0.84
CA THR A 27 -40.56 18.14 -0.15
C THR A 27 -39.26 17.81 -0.88
N PHE A 28 -39.27 17.79 -2.21
CA PHE A 28 -38.04 17.61 -2.98
C PHE A 28 -37.05 18.77 -2.77
N LYS A 29 -37.52 20.02 -2.78
CA LYS A 29 -36.69 21.21 -2.54
C LYS A 29 -36.13 21.25 -1.10
N GLU A 30 -36.84 20.67 -0.14
CA GLU A 30 -36.38 20.54 1.24
C GLU A 30 -35.30 19.47 1.40
N ILE A 31 -35.43 18.34 0.70
CA ILE A 31 -34.56 17.17 0.85
C ILE A 31 -33.31 17.24 -0.04
N ALA A 32 -33.43 17.78 -1.25
CA ALA A 32 -32.34 17.81 -2.22
C ALA A 32 -31.04 18.48 -1.69
N PRO A 33 -31.09 19.62 -0.96
CA PRO A 33 -29.89 20.19 -0.36
C PRO A 33 -29.23 19.28 0.69
N GLN A 34 -30.03 18.62 1.53
CA GLN A 34 -29.52 17.71 2.57
C GLN A 34 -28.86 16.47 1.94
N TYR A 35 -29.50 15.91 0.90
CA TYR A 35 -28.91 14.85 0.09
C TYR A 35 -27.57 15.28 -0.51
N ALA A 36 -27.50 16.48 -1.09
CA ALA A 36 -26.28 16.97 -1.73
C ALA A 36 -25.13 17.17 -0.72
N ILE A 37 -25.42 17.73 0.46
CA ILE A 37 -24.43 17.89 1.52
C ILE A 37 -23.86 16.54 1.93
N ALA A 38 -24.71 15.58 2.26
CA ALA A 38 -24.27 14.26 2.71
C ALA A 38 -23.46 13.52 1.64
N MET A 39 -23.87 13.58 0.37
CA MET A 39 -23.10 12.97 -0.71
C MET A 39 -21.72 13.60 -0.85
N ASN A 40 -21.63 14.93 -0.84
CA ASN A 40 -20.36 15.64 -0.94
C ASN A 40 -19.41 15.36 0.23
N GLU A 41 -19.93 15.27 1.46
CA GLU A 41 -19.14 14.94 2.66
C GLU A 41 -18.55 13.53 2.54
N ASN A 42 -19.35 12.55 2.15
CA ASN A 42 -18.88 11.16 2.01
C ASN A 42 -17.94 10.98 0.80
N ASP A 43 -18.18 11.72 -0.30
CA ASP A 43 -17.27 11.71 -1.45
C ASP A 43 -15.89 12.24 -1.05
N ALA A 44 -15.85 13.30 -0.23
CA ALA A 44 -14.59 13.88 0.28
C ALA A 44 -13.86 12.92 1.23
N GLU A 45 -14.57 12.29 2.17
CA GLU A 45 -13.98 11.28 3.07
C GLU A 45 -13.41 10.09 2.28
N LEU A 46 -14.14 9.60 1.28
CA LEU A 46 -13.69 8.51 0.43
C LEU A 46 -12.44 8.90 -0.39
N GLU A 47 -12.39 10.14 -0.90
CA GLU A 47 -11.21 10.66 -1.59
C GLU A 47 -9.99 10.76 -0.66
N GLU A 48 -10.20 11.26 0.57
CA GLU A 48 -9.17 11.29 1.62
C GLU A 48 -8.61 9.90 1.90
N LEU A 49 -9.47 8.90 2.11
CA LEU A 49 -9.06 7.53 2.39
C LEU A 49 -8.35 6.85 1.21
N LYS A 50 -8.76 7.16 -0.03
CA LYS A 50 -8.00 6.75 -1.23
C LYS A 50 -6.59 7.33 -1.23
N ASN A 51 -6.45 8.60 -0.92
CA ASN A 51 -5.17 9.28 -0.88
C ASN A 51 -4.28 8.74 0.24
N GLU A 52 -4.82 8.56 1.44
CA GLU A 52 -4.08 7.98 2.57
C GLU A 52 -3.59 6.56 2.26
N GLY A 53 -4.46 5.69 1.74
CA GLY A 53 -4.06 4.35 1.34
C GLY A 53 -2.99 4.35 0.25
N SER A 54 -3.07 5.27 -0.71
CA SER A 54 -2.04 5.47 -1.74
C SER A 54 -0.71 5.88 -1.11
N ASP A 55 -0.72 6.82 -0.17
CA ASP A 55 0.47 7.30 0.53
C ASP A 55 1.13 6.19 1.37
N LYS A 56 0.34 5.31 2.01
CA LYS A 56 0.86 4.13 2.73
C LYS A 56 1.58 3.17 1.78
N ILE A 57 1.00 2.89 0.62
CA ILE A 57 1.60 2.01 -0.40
C ILE A 57 2.90 2.61 -0.96
N VAL A 58 2.92 3.91 -1.25
CA VAL A 58 4.14 4.62 -1.71
C VAL A 58 5.22 4.59 -0.64
N THR A 59 4.84 4.83 0.62
CA THR A 59 5.76 4.75 1.76
C THR A 59 6.33 3.34 1.91
N PHE A 60 5.49 2.31 1.76
CA PHE A 60 5.92 0.92 1.75
C PHE A 60 7.01 0.66 0.68
N HIS A 61 6.78 1.06 -0.57
CA HIS A 61 7.78 0.91 -1.64
C HIS A 61 9.12 1.59 -1.30
N THR A 62 9.06 2.81 -0.77
CA THR A 62 10.24 3.57 -0.35
C THR A 62 11.00 2.83 0.73
N ASN A 63 10.31 2.31 1.74
CA ASN A 63 10.91 1.52 2.82
C ASN A 63 11.58 0.23 2.31
N ILE A 64 10.93 -0.50 1.40
CA ILE A 64 11.50 -1.73 0.80
C ILE A 64 12.81 -1.43 0.06
N ILE A 65 12.87 -0.32 -0.69
CA ILE A 65 14.07 0.10 -1.41
C ILE A 65 15.20 0.48 -0.45
N THR A 66 14.92 1.27 0.59
CA THR A 66 15.92 1.66 1.60
C THR A 66 16.45 0.45 2.36
N LEU A 67 15.59 -0.51 2.72
CA LEU A 67 16.01 -1.77 3.32
C LEU A 67 16.91 -2.55 2.36
N LYS A 68 16.51 -2.69 1.09
CA LYS A 68 17.33 -3.37 0.06
C LYS A 68 18.73 -2.77 -0.02
N GLU A 69 18.82 -1.44 -0.07
CA GLU A 69 20.10 -0.72 -0.11
C GLU A 69 20.99 -1.11 1.07
N THR A 70 20.44 -1.14 2.28
CA THR A 70 21.15 -1.53 3.50
C THR A 70 21.75 -2.94 3.38
N TYR A 71 20.95 -3.91 2.91
CA TYR A 71 21.41 -5.29 2.70
C TYR A 71 22.44 -5.42 1.58
N VAL A 72 22.28 -4.68 0.47
CA VAL A 72 23.26 -4.68 -0.63
C VAL A 72 24.59 -4.12 -0.15
N MET A 73 24.58 -3.01 0.58
CA MET A 73 25.79 -2.42 1.16
C MET A 73 26.46 -3.37 2.15
N SER A 74 25.71 -4.14 2.94
CA SER A 74 26.29 -5.17 3.82
C SER A 74 27.05 -6.25 3.05
N ILE A 75 26.51 -6.73 1.92
CA ILE A 75 27.18 -7.73 1.06
C ILE A 75 28.46 -7.15 0.46
N ILE A 76 28.40 -5.93 -0.09
CA ILE A 76 29.57 -5.24 -0.66
C ILE A 76 30.69 -5.12 0.39
N ASN A 77 30.35 -4.62 1.59
CA ASN A 77 31.34 -4.44 2.65
C ASN A 77 31.99 -5.77 3.09
N GLN A 78 31.21 -6.85 3.15
CA GLN A 78 31.72 -8.19 3.48
C GLN A 78 32.63 -8.74 2.38
N GLU A 79 32.24 -8.57 1.11
CA GLU A 79 33.05 -8.98 -0.03
C GLU A 79 34.37 -8.20 -0.12
N ASP A 80 34.31 -6.87 0.02
CA ASP A 80 35.49 -6.00 0.01
C ASP A 80 36.43 -6.31 1.19
N GLY A 81 35.86 -6.62 2.37
CA GLY A 81 36.63 -7.12 3.50
C GLY A 81 37.46 -8.37 3.15
N LEU A 82 36.83 -9.36 2.51
CA LEU A 82 37.54 -10.57 2.05
C LEU A 82 38.59 -10.24 0.98
N LYS A 83 38.26 -9.40 0.00
CA LYS A 83 39.21 -8.97 -1.06
C LYS A 83 40.43 -8.28 -0.47
N ASN A 84 40.25 -7.41 0.52
CA ASN A 84 41.34 -6.70 1.19
C ASN A 84 42.25 -7.66 1.97
N VAL A 85 41.67 -8.65 2.65
CA VAL A 85 42.46 -9.70 3.29
C VAL A 85 43.28 -10.45 2.24
N ILE A 86 42.69 -10.85 1.11
CA ILE A 86 43.41 -11.57 0.05
C ILE A 86 44.50 -10.69 -0.61
N ALA A 87 44.26 -9.39 -0.77
CA ALA A 87 45.22 -8.46 -1.38
C ALA A 87 46.45 -8.19 -0.51
N THR A 88 46.37 -8.43 0.81
CA THR A 88 47.43 -8.14 1.79
C THR A 88 48.25 -9.37 2.17
N GLN A 89 48.08 -10.48 1.44
CA GLN A 89 48.78 -11.74 1.70
C GLN A 89 50.28 -11.64 1.41
N ASN A 90 51.06 -12.39 2.17
CA ASN A 90 52.51 -12.49 1.97
C ASN A 90 52.84 -13.39 0.77
N ALA A 91 54.11 -13.42 0.36
CA ALA A 91 54.58 -14.23 -0.78
C ALA A 91 54.47 -15.76 -0.58
N GLN A 92 54.13 -16.23 0.63
CA GLN A 92 54.00 -17.65 0.95
C GLN A 92 52.59 -18.18 0.63
N ALA A 93 51.61 -17.29 0.45
CA ALA A 93 50.25 -17.69 0.10
C ALA A 93 50.14 -18.14 -1.38
N ASP A 94 49.38 -19.21 -1.62
CA ASP A 94 49.16 -19.74 -2.96
C ASP A 94 48.21 -18.82 -3.76
N THR A 95 48.75 -18.17 -4.78
CA THR A 95 48.01 -17.22 -5.63
C THR A 95 46.90 -17.87 -6.44
N GLN A 96 47.08 -19.10 -6.89
CA GLN A 96 46.06 -19.84 -7.62
C GLN A 96 44.91 -20.21 -6.67
N CYS A 97 45.22 -20.67 -5.46
CA CYS A 97 44.24 -20.97 -4.41
C CYS A 97 43.42 -19.72 -4.06
N MET A 98 44.07 -18.57 -3.84
CA MET A 98 43.39 -17.30 -3.57
C MET A 98 42.48 -16.87 -4.72
N SER A 99 42.88 -17.11 -5.99
CA SER A 99 42.03 -16.84 -7.15
C SER A 99 40.75 -17.69 -7.18
N PHE A 100 40.79 -18.91 -6.62
CA PHE A 100 39.59 -19.75 -6.49
C PHE A 100 38.65 -19.18 -5.43
N ILE A 101 39.18 -18.73 -4.28
CA ILE A 101 38.39 -18.08 -3.22
C ILE A 101 37.71 -16.80 -3.74
N GLN A 102 38.45 -15.95 -4.47
CA GLN A 102 37.88 -14.72 -5.05
C GLN A 102 36.76 -15.03 -6.04
N ARG A 103 36.97 -15.99 -6.96
CA ARG A 103 35.92 -16.39 -7.91
C ARG A 103 34.70 -16.97 -7.20
N ALA A 104 34.90 -17.87 -6.24
CA ALA A 104 33.81 -18.42 -5.46
C ALA A 104 33.05 -17.34 -4.68
N ALA A 105 33.72 -16.28 -4.21
CA ALA A 105 33.08 -15.19 -3.50
C ALA A 105 32.18 -14.37 -4.43
N ASN A 106 32.68 -14.04 -5.62
CA ASN A 106 31.89 -13.38 -6.66
C ASN A 106 30.64 -14.20 -7.04
N GLU A 107 30.78 -15.52 -7.21
CA GLU A 107 29.61 -16.37 -7.52
C GLU A 107 28.61 -16.43 -6.35
N ASN A 108 29.07 -16.39 -5.11
CA ASN A 108 28.18 -16.33 -3.95
C ASN A 108 27.45 -14.98 -3.84
N VAL A 109 28.09 -13.87 -4.21
CA VAL A 109 27.41 -12.57 -4.33
C VAL A 109 26.29 -12.65 -5.36
N ASN A 110 26.53 -13.27 -6.52
CA ASN A 110 25.49 -13.48 -7.54
C ASN A 110 24.31 -14.31 -6.99
N LEU A 111 24.59 -15.37 -6.24
CA LEU A 111 23.56 -16.22 -5.64
C LEU A 111 22.72 -15.48 -4.58
N VAL A 112 23.35 -14.63 -3.78
CA VAL A 112 22.65 -13.75 -2.85
C VAL A 112 21.79 -12.74 -3.61
N GLY A 113 22.29 -12.18 -4.72
CA GLY A 113 21.50 -11.32 -5.60
C GLY A 113 20.22 -11.98 -6.11
N VAL A 114 20.29 -13.26 -6.50
CA VAL A 114 19.09 -14.05 -6.86
C VAL A 114 18.13 -14.19 -5.68
N SER A 115 18.66 -14.42 -4.48
CA SER A 115 17.86 -14.52 -3.25
C SER A 115 17.15 -13.20 -2.94
N TYR A 116 17.84 -12.06 -3.06
CA TYR A 116 17.25 -10.73 -2.85
C TYR A 116 16.16 -10.44 -3.89
N THR A 117 16.37 -10.75 -5.17
CA THR A 117 15.33 -10.64 -6.20
C THR A 117 14.12 -11.49 -5.86
N THR A 118 14.33 -12.70 -5.35
CA THR A 118 13.23 -13.59 -4.92
C THR A 118 12.45 -12.99 -3.74
N CYS A 119 13.14 -12.39 -2.75
CA CYS A 119 12.49 -11.73 -1.62
C CYS A 119 11.65 -10.53 -2.07
N ILE A 120 12.18 -9.71 -2.98
CA ILE A 120 11.47 -8.54 -3.53
C ILE A 120 10.23 -8.96 -4.29
N ASN A 121 10.35 -9.95 -5.19
CA ASN A 121 9.20 -10.41 -5.98
C ASN A 121 8.09 -10.95 -5.08
N LYS A 122 8.43 -11.67 -4.00
CA LYS A 122 7.43 -12.11 -3.01
C LYS A 122 6.74 -10.95 -2.30
N ALA A 123 7.49 -9.91 -1.93
CA ALA A 123 6.91 -8.71 -1.31
C ALA A 123 6.01 -7.95 -2.30
N ASP A 124 6.41 -7.85 -3.56
CA ASP A 124 5.64 -7.23 -4.65
C ASP A 124 4.34 -7.99 -4.94
N ASP A 125 4.42 -9.32 -5.06
CA ASP A 125 3.26 -10.19 -5.27
C ASP A 125 2.24 -10.03 -4.12
N SER A 126 2.71 -10.04 -2.87
CA SER A 126 1.85 -9.84 -1.69
C SER A 126 1.24 -8.43 -1.68
N LEU A 127 2.04 -7.40 -1.95
CA LEU A 127 1.55 -6.02 -2.03
C LEU A 127 0.46 -5.88 -3.10
N ASN A 128 0.65 -6.48 -4.27
CA ASN A 128 -0.33 -6.43 -5.35
C ASN A 128 -1.68 -7.04 -4.93
N VAL A 129 -1.66 -8.15 -4.18
CA VAL A 129 -2.88 -8.76 -3.62
C VAL A 129 -3.55 -7.82 -2.62
N THR A 130 -2.79 -7.29 -1.65
CA THR A 130 -3.31 -6.38 -0.62
C THR A 130 -3.87 -5.09 -1.23
N ALA A 131 -3.12 -4.44 -2.13
CA ALA A 131 -3.54 -3.20 -2.79
C ALA A 131 -4.79 -3.42 -3.67
N THR A 132 -4.84 -4.52 -4.43
CA THR A 132 -6.02 -4.86 -5.24
C THR A 132 -7.25 -5.06 -4.35
N SER A 133 -7.07 -5.74 -3.22
CA SER A 133 -8.16 -5.97 -2.27
C SER A 133 -8.66 -4.66 -1.66
N TYR A 134 -7.75 -3.79 -1.23
CA TYR A 134 -8.06 -2.47 -0.67
C TYR A 134 -8.86 -1.61 -1.66
N TYR A 135 -8.33 -1.40 -2.88
CA TYR A 135 -9.02 -0.60 -3.90
C TYR A 135 -10.32 -1.24 -4.38
N GLY A 136 -10.42 -2.57 -4.39
CA GLY A 136 -11.65 -3.29 -4.70
C GLY A 136 -12.76 -3.00 -3.68
N ARG A 137 -12.41 -2.94 -2.39
CA ARG A 137 -13.37 -2.59 -1.33
C ARG A 137 -13.81 -1.13 -1.41
N ILE A 138 -12.87 -0.21 -1.63
CA ILE A 138 -13.19 1.20 -1.90
C ILE A 138 -14.14 1.34 -3.09
N GLY A 139 -13.86 0.65 -4.20
CA GLY A 139 -14.73 0.68 -5.38
C GLY A 139 -16.15 0.16 -5.10
N ASN A 140 -16.31 -0.82 -4.21
CA ASN A 140 -17.64 -1.27 -3.78
C ASN A 140 -18.40 -0.20 -2.97
N LEU A 141 -17.69 0.57 -2.15
CA LEU A 141 -18.27 1.68 -1.39
C LEU A 141 -18.75 2.79 -2.34
N GLU A 142 -17.95 3.13 -3.37
CA GLU A 142 -18.37 4.07 -4.42
C GLU A 142 -19.66 3.62 -5.10
N VAL A 143 -19.74 2.34 -5.47
CA VAL A 143 -20.96 1.79 -6.07
C VAL A 143 -22.14 1.88 -5.10
N ALA A 144 -21.96 1.55 -3.82
CA ALA A 144 -23.01 1.65 -2.81
C ALA A 144 -23.53 3.09 -2.64
N MET A 145 -22.66 4.10 -2.76
CA MET A 145 -23.07 5.50 -2.77
C MET A 145 -23.89 5.86 -4.01
N THR A 146 -23.53 5.33 -5.20
CA THR A 146 -24.35 5.55 -6.41
C THR A 146 -25.74 4.91 -6.34
N ASP A 147 -25.95 3.90 -5.50
CA ASP A 147 -27.28 3.31 -5.26
C ASP A 147 -28.21 4.22 -4.42
N LEU A 148 -27.69 5.28 -3.80
CA LEU A 148 -28.46 6.20 -2.97
C LEU A 148 -29.22 7.28 -3.76
N ARG A 149 -29.05 7.34 -5.09
CA ARG A 149 -29.67 8.31 -6.03
C ARG A 149 -31.04 8.82 -5.62
N LEU A 150 -31.21 10.14 -5.55
CA LEU A 150 -32.49 10.76 -5.12
C LEU A 150 -33.66 10.60 -6.10
N LEU A 151 -33.40 10.52 -7.42
CA LEU A 151 -34.43 10.65 -8.47
C LEU A 151 -35.20 9.37 -8.82
N ASP A 152 -34.75 8.20 -8.36
CA ASP A 152 -35.46 6.93 -8.52
C ASP A 152 -36.81 6.89 -7.79
N VAL A 153 -37.08 7.81 -6.84
CA VAL A 153 -38.37 7.93 -6.13
C VAL A 153 -39.57 8.12 -7.05
N PHE A 154 -39.33 8.65 -8.26
CA PHE A 154 -40.37 8.86 -9.28
C PHE A 154 -40.64 7.60 -10.12
N ARG A 155 -39.81 6.54 -10.02
CA ARG A 155 -40.03 5.31 -10.81
C ARG A 155 -41.33 4.63 -10.37
N GLY A 156 -42.19 4.36 -11.35
CA GLY A 156 -43.47 3.70 -11.15
C GLY A 156 -44.58 4.59 -10.56
N ASP A 157 -44.31 5.88 -10.35
CA ASP A 157 -45.27 6.84 -9.81
C ASP A 157 -45.50 8.00 -10.76
N ASN A 158 -46.65 8.67 -10.61
CA ASN A 158 -46.99 9.85 -11.40
C ASN A 158 -47.24 11.02 -10.44
N VAL A 159 -46.52 12.13 -10.64
CA VAL A 159 -46.56 13.32 -9.76
C VAL A 159 -47.97 13.89 -9.57
N PHE A 160 -48.87 13.68 -10.52
CA PHE A 160 -50.24 14.16 -10.45
C PHE A 160 -51.24 13.12 -9.94
N TYR A 161 -50.93 11.82 -10.02
CA TYR A 161 -51.84 10.72 -9.70
C TYR A 161 -51.48 10.01 -8.38
N THR A 162 -50.19 9.85 -8.08
CA THR A 162 -49.67 9.23 -6.83
C THR A 162 -48.67 10.13 -6.08
N PRO A 163 -48.99 11.42 -5.81
CA PRO A 163 -48.07 12.34 -5.15
C PRO A 163 -47.64 11.89 -3.74
N GLU A 164 -48.54 11.28 -2.96
CA GLU A 164 -48.26 10.82 -1.60
C GLU A 164 -47.22 9.69 -1.54
N SER A 165 -47.24 8.79 -2.54
CA SER A 165 -46.23 7.73 -2.69
C SER A 165 -44.85 8.33 -2.85
N ILE A 166 -44.71 9.34 -3.72
CA ILE A 166 -43.44 10.02 -3.99
C ILE A 166 -42.93 10.75 -2.75
N VAL A 167 -43.80 11.48 -2.04
CA VAL A 167 -43.44 12.16 -0.77
C VAL A 167 -42.96 11.15 0.27
N THR A 168 -43.62 10.00 0.38
CA THR A 168 -43.23 8.93 1.31
C THR A 168 -41.86 8.35 0.94
N LYS A 169 -41.61 8.07 -0.35
CA LYS A 169 -40.32 7.59 -0.85
C LYS A 169 -39.20 8.61 -0.61
N LEU A 170 -39.47 9.90 -0.80
CA LEU A 170 -38.52 10.99 -0.55
C LEU A 170 -38.10 11.04 0.93
N ARG A 171 -39.07 11.00 1.86
CA ARG A 171 -38.77 10.99 3.30
C ARG A 171 -38.01 9.74 3.73
N SER A 172 -38.42 8.57 3.21
CA SER A 172 -37.73 7.31 3.45
C SER A 172 -36.27 7.36 2.99
N LYS A 173 -35.98 7.98 1.84
CA LYS A 173 -34.60 8.19 1.40
C LYS A 173 -33.77 9.02 2.36
N LEU A 174 -34.30 10.14 2.85
CA LEU A 174 -33.57 10.98 3.80
C LEU A 174 -33.22 10.20 5.08
N THR A 175 -34.16 9.39 5.59
CA THR A 175 -33.88 8.52 6.74
C THR A 175 -32.81 7.47 6.42
N ASN A 176 -32.94 6.78 5.29
CA ASN A 176 -31.99 5.75 4.87
C ASN A 176 -30.59 6.29 4.58
N LEU A 177 -30.49 7.52 4.08
CA LEU A 177 -29.24 8.20 3.80
C LEU A 177 -28.39 8.32 5.07
N ASN A 178 -28.98 8.83 6.16
CA ASN A 178 -28.29 8.94 7.44
C ASN A 178 -27.93 7.56 8.04
N THR A 179 -28.79 6.55 7.89
CA THR A 179 -28.54 5.21 8.44
C THR A 179 -27.49 4.43 7.65
N LYS A 180 -27.36 4.65 6.33
CA LYS A 180 -26.44 3.91 5.47
C LYS A 180 -25.06 4.53 5.35
N LEU A 181 -24.94 5.85 5.52
CA LEU A 181 -23.66 6.56 5.39
C LEU A 181 -22.79 6.42 6.65
N SER A 182 -23.37 6.45 7.85
CA SER A 182 -22.59 6.36 9.09
C SER A 182 -21.77 5.06 9.26
N PRO A 183 -22.27 3.85 8.92
CA PRO A 183 -21.46 2.64 8.95
C PRO A 183 -20.35 2.64 7.87
N LEU A 184 -20.58 3.32 6.75
CA LEU A 184 -19.68 3.35 5.59
C LEU A 184 -18.32 3.99 5.93
N ALA A 185 -18.34 5.07 6.72
CA ALA A 185 -17.13 5.76 7.16
C ALA A 185 -16.31 4.93 8.15
N THR A 186 -16.97 4.28 9.12
CA THR A 186 -16.30 3.39 10.09
C THR A 186 -15.69 2.16 9.41
N ASP A 187 -16.43 1.54 8.48
CA ASP A 187 -15.92 0.42 7.70
C ASP A 187 -14.65 0.82 6.93
N LEU A 188 -14.56 2.07 6.45
CA LEU A 188 -13.43 2.53 5.64
C LEU A 188 -12.18 2.87 6.48
N GLU A 189 -12.33 3.41 7.68
CA GLU A 189 -11.22 3.56 8.63
C GLU A 189 -10.64 2.20 9.03
N GLU A 190 -11.50 1.21 9.32
CA GLU A 190 -11.06 -0.16 9.61
C GLU A 190 -10.28 -0.79 8.43
N GLU A 191 -10.66 -0.46 7.20
CA GLU A 191 -9.97 -0.92 5.99
C GLU A 191 -8.59 -0.29 5.81
N LEU A 192 -8.42 0.97 6.20
CA LEU A 192 -7.11 1.62 6.19
C LEU A 192 -6.18 1.00 7.25
N ASP A 193 -6.69 0.75 8.45
CA ASP A 193 -5.94 0.07 9.51
C ASP A 193 -5.53 -1.34 9.10
N ALA A 194 -6.45 -2.09 8.47
CA ALA A 194 -6.17 -3.40 7.91
C ALA A 194 -5.09 -3.34 6.83
N LEU A 195 -5.17 -2.37 5.91
CA LEU A 195 -4.12 -2.13 4.91
C LEU A 195 -2.77 -1.88 5.58
N GLN A 196 -2.72 -1.03 6.62
CA GLN A 196 -1.47 -0.74 7.30
C GLN A 196 -0.86 -1.99 7.94
N ASN A 197 -1.67 -2.80 8.63
CA ASN A 197 -1.20 -4.05 9.25
C ASN A 197 -0.68 -5.04 8.19
N ASP A 198 -1.40 -5.20 7.08
CA ASP A 198 -0.97 -6.06 5.97
C ASP A 198 0.38 -5.58 5.39
N LEU A 199 0.57 -4.27 5.23
CA LEU A 199 1.83 -3.70 4.74
C LEU A 199 2.99 -3.92 5.72
N GLU A 200 2.73 -3.84 7.02
CA GLU A 200 3.73 -4.14 8.07
C GLU A 200 4.13 -5.63 8.04
N ASP A 201 3.16 -6.54 7.93
CA ASP A 201 3.41 -7.98 7.82
C ASP A 201 4.25 -8.32 6.58
N ILE A 202 3.93 -7.72 5.42
CA ILE A 202 4.72 -7.92 4.19
C ILE A 202 6.16 -7.40 4.38
N ARG A 203 6.32 -6.23 5.00
CA ARG A 203 7.65 -5.66 5.27
C ARG A 203 8.46 -6.57 6.17
N ASP A 204 7.87 -7.10 7.23
CA ASP A 204 8.58 -7.94 8.20
C ASP A 204 8.98 -9.29 7.56
N ALA A 205 8.09 -9.89 6.77
CA ALA A 205 8.43 -11.07 5.97
C ALA A 205 9.56 -10.81 4.96
N TYR A 206 9.59 -9.62 4.34
CA TYR A 206 10.67 -9.20 3.47
C TYR A 206 12.01 -9.09 4.22
N ILE A 207 12.02 -8.43 5.40
CA ILE A 207 13.20 -8.31 6.27
C ILE A 207 13.74 -9.68 6.66
N ASP A 208 12.87 -10.61 7.05
CA ASP A 208 13.27 -11.97 7.41
C ASP A 208 13.91 -12.71 6.22
N CYS A 209 13.31 -12.58 5.04
CA CYS A 209 13.83 -13.18 3.81
C CYS A 209 15.23 -12.64 3.45
N MET A 210 15.40 -11.31 3.48
CA MET A 210 16.66 -10.64 3.20
C MET A 210 17.73 -10.99 4.24
N THR A 211 17.38 -11.00 5.52
CA THR A 211 18.26 -11.39 6.63
C THR A 211 18.75 -12.82 6.47
N ALA A 212 17.86 -13.76 6.14
CA ALA A 212 18.24 -15.15 5.91
C ALA A 212 19.22 -15.29 4.72
N ALA A 213 19.03 -14.50 3.66
CA ALA A 213 19.96 -14.49 2.52
C ALA A 213 21.33 -13.91 2.90
N GLU A 214 21.37 -12.81 3.65
CA GLU A 214 22.60 -12.22 4.15
C GLU A 214 23.36 -13.17 5.09
N GLN A 215 22.66 -13.85 6.01
CA GLN A 215 23.28 -14.82 6.93
C GLN A 215 23.97 -15.97 6.18
N ARG A 216 23.39 -16.43 5.07
CA ARG A 216 24.03 -17.45 4.21
C ARG A 216 25.32 -16.91 3.60
N PHE A 217 25.33 -15.67 3.12
CA PHE A 217 26.55 -15.04 2.60
C PHE A 217 27.62 -14.89 3.68
N ARG A 218 27.24 -14.44 4.87
CA ARG A 218 28.14 -14.32 6.02
C ARG A 218 28.78 -15.67 6.37
N GLY A 219 27.99 -16.75 6.34
CA GLY A 219 28.49 -18.11 6.50
C GLY A 219 29.51 -18.49 5.42
N TYR A 220 29.24 -18.11 4.17
CA TYR A 220 30.19 -18.29 3.07
C TYR A 220 31.50 -17.51 3.29
N ILE A 221 31.44 -16.24 3.72
CA ILE A 221 32.64 -15.43 4.00
C ILE A 221 33.51 -16.07 5.09
N ALA A 222 32.90 -16.58 6.16
CA ALA A 222 33.61 -17.30 7.21
C ALA A 222 34.29 -18.58 6.67
N LEU A 223 33.62 -19.32 5.78
CA LEU A 223 34.21 -20.47 5.10
C LEU A 223 35.40 -20.05 4.21
N ALA A 224 35.26 -18.98 3.44
CA ALA A 224 36.32 -18.45 2.58
C ALA A 224 37.57 -18.05 3.39
N GLN A 225 37.39 -17.39 4.54
CA GLN A 225 38.48 -17.05 5.46
C GLN A 225 39.15 -18.31 6.05
N THR A 226 38.38 -19.34 6.35
CA THR A 226 38.91 -20.63 6.81
C THR A 226 39.73 -21.32 5.73
N GLN A 227 39.24 -21.33 4.47
CA GLN A 227 39.97 -21.89 3.34
C GLN A 227 41.25 -21.12 3.02
N LEU A 228 41.22 -19.80 3.16
CA LEU A 228 42.41 -18.95 2.97
C LEU A 228 43.55 -19.38 3.90
N THR A 229 43.25 -19.61 5.18
CA THR A 229 44.27 -20.00 6.18
C THR A 229 44.64 -21.48 6.10
N ALA A 230 43.66 -22.37 5.98
CA ALA A 230 43.87 -23.81 6.05
C ALA A 230 44.39 -24.44 4.74
N ILE A 231 44.07 -23.85 3.59
CA ILE A 231 44.38 -24.41 2.27
C ILE A 231 45.38 -23.52 1.52
N CYS A 232 45.12 -22.22 1.46
CA CYS A 232 45.97 -21.31 0.68
C CYS A 232 47.22 -20.83 1.41
N SER A 233 47.48 -21.29 2.64
CA SER A 233 48.58 -20.84 3.51
C SER A 233 48.60 -19.33 3.78
N GLY A 234 47.43 -18.67 3.70
CA GLY A 234 47.28 -17.26 3.98
C GLY A 234 47.10 -16.94 5.47
N THR A 235 47.05 -15.65 5.80
CA THR A 235 46.82 -15.13 7.15
C THR A 235 45.66 -14.13 7.18
N LEU A 236 44.85 -14.12 8.24
CA LEU A 236 43.74 -13.16 8.39
C LEU A 236 44.19 -11.79 8.93
N ALA A 237 45.40 -11.73 9.50
CA ALA A 237 46.04 -10.49 9.95
C ALA A 237 47.11 -10.04 8.95
N PRO A 238 47.42 -8.73 8.86
CA PRO A 238 48.57 -8.24 8.11
C PRO A 238 49.86 -8.93 8.61
N PRO A 239 50.80 -9.31 7.73
CA PRO A 239 52.05 -9.90 8.17
C PRO A 239 52.81 -8.92 9.08
N ALA A 240 53.30 -9.41 10.22
CA ALA A 240 54.10 -8.61 11.13
C ALA A 240 55.36 -8.07 10.41
N PRO A 241 55.78 -6.81 10.66
CA PRO A 241 56.99 -6.29 10.06
C PRO A 241 58.20 -7.16 10.49
N PRO A 242 59.18 -7.38 9.60
CA PRO A 242 60.34 -8.20 9.91
C PRO A 242 61.08 -7.63 11.10
N SER A 243 61.24 -8.43 12.16
CA SER A 243 61.99 -8.08 13.36
C SER A 243 63.49 -7.98 13.01
N THR A 244 63.99 -6.76 12.82
CA THR A 244 65.43 -6.48 12.80
C THR A 244 65.97 -6.51 14.23
N SER A 245 66.43 -7.67 14.70
CA SER A 245 67.30 -7.75 15.86
C SER A 245 68.74 -7.48 15.43
N ALA A 246 69.23 -6.25 15.61
CA ALA A 246 70.66 -5.95 15.58
C ALA A 246 71.25 -6.21 16.98
N PRO A 247 72.48 -6.75 17.12
CA PRO A 247 73.06 -7.06 18.43
C PRO A 247 73.45 -5.78 19.18
N GLU A 248 73.08 -5.74 20.46
CA GLU A 248 73.46 -4.71 21.42
C GLU A 248 74.97 -4.77 21.69
N VAL A 249 75.69 -3.73 21.25
CA VAL A 249 77.10 -3.52 21.60
C VAL A 249 77.12 -2.86 22.97
N ILE A 250 77.50 -3.63 23.99
CA ILE A 250 77.81 -3.14 25.34
C ILE A 250 79.24 -2.57 25.30
N PRO A 251 79.48 -1.30 25.68
CA PRO A 251 80.82 -0.87 26.04
C PRO A 251 81.07 -1.15 27.53
N GLU A 252 82.09 -1.96 27.81
CA GLU A 252 82.74 -2.04 29.12
C GLU A 252 83.56 -0.77 29.41
N ALA A 253 83.46 -0.30 30.66
CA ALA A 253 84.35 0.54 31.47
C ALA A 253 84.90 1.86 30.89
#